data_AF-A0A6A5A7X4-F1
#
_entry.id   AF-A0A6A5A7X4-F1
#
_cell.length_a   1.000
_cell.length_b   1.000
_cell.length_c   1.000
_cell.angle_alpha   90.00
_cell.angle_beta   90.00
_cell.angle_gamma   90.00
#
_symmetry.space_group_name_H-M   'P 1'
#
loop_
_entity.id
_entity.type
_entity.pdbx_description
1 polymer ?
#
loop_
_entity_poly.entity_id
_entity_poly.type
_entity_poly.pdbx_seq_one_letter_code
_entity_poly.pdbx_strand_id
1 'polypeptide(L)'
;MGATHVADVYKALQNAKDRHGRRALQLSDGSIRSLFKHLLYFCARYEIFDGPPVYVGPKVVVVHAFDHGICHQVFDMNTTDLGVLDLSGFIAANQMLGQWSAERHSAHRKTENDLAKWNHAFGHWDKDKNGQLNLNEFLGYCDHICGGQLKVAMKFMASHADYMREVRCRRLVHKPVVLELLPALDPSVFRDGVANLHLTGQGHTTIAMAPYENVLVLPAADRSLDDIWTKEHPSDHQMRSYLLDVATGLQHLHECNVVHGDLKASNVLRVHNQLKLIGLDAARSVGQMMGSKFTSGILPPGV
;
A
#
# COMPACT_ATOMS: atom_id res chain seq x y z
N MET A 1 -30.74 22.59 -3.75
CA MET A 1 -30.50 21.64 -4.86
C MET A 1 -29.00 21.59 -5.07
N GLY A 2 -28.35 20.56 -4.51
CA GLY A 2 -26.88 20.47 -4.54
C GLY A 2 -26.40 20.21 -5.95
N ALA A 3 -25.33 20.90 -6.37
CA ALA A 3 -24.65 20.58 -7.61
C ALA A 3 -24.19 19.13 -7.55
N THR A 4 -24.81 18.26 -8.35
CA THR A 4 -24.34 16.90 -8.57
C THR A 4 -22.94 17.02 -9.17
N HIS A 5 -21.92 16.62 -8.43
CA HIS A 5 -20.56 16.66 -8.94
C HIS A 5 -20.49 15.68 -10.13
N VAL A 6 -19.80 16.05 -11.21
CA VAL A 6 -19.71 15.18 -12.41
C VAL A 6 -19.17 13.78 -12.06
N ALA A 7 -18.29 13.69 -11.05
CA ALA A 7 -17.81 12.43 -10.50
C ALA A 7 -18.92 11.59 -9.84
N ASP A 8 -19.92 12.20 -9.21
CA ASP A 8 -21.05 11.49 -8.60
C ASP A 8 -21.92 10.84 -9.67
N VAL A 9 -22.09 11.52 -10.81
CA VAL A 9 -22.79 10.96 -11.98
C VAL A 9 -22.04 9.75 -12.52
N TYR A 10 -20.71 9.83 -12.67
CA TYR A 10 -19.92 8.70 -13.12
C TYR A 10 -19.91 7.54 -12.12
N LYS A 11 -19.84 7.80 -10.80
CA LYS A 11 -19.95 6.77 -9.76
C LYS A 11 -21.33 6.12 -9.76
N ALA A 12 -22.39 6.91 -9.92
CA ALA A 12 -23.75 6.39 -10.03
C ALA A 12 -23.91 5.50 -11.27
N LEU A 13 -23.36 5.93 -12.42
CA LEU A 13 -23.35 5.13 -13.65
C LEU A 13 -22.55 3.84 -13.48
N GLN A 14 -21.35 3.91 -12.90
CA GLN A 14 -20.49 2.73 -12.66
C GLN A 14 -21.18 1.68 -11.77
N ASN A 15 -21.88 2.14 -10.72
CA ASN A 15 -22.56 1.30 -9.75
C ASN A 15 -24.00 0.93 -10.14
N ALA A 16 -24.54 1.50 -11.22
CA ALA A 16 -25.85 1.15 -11.74
C ALA A 16 -25.90 -0.35 -12.03
N LYS A 17 -26.98 -0.99 -11.60
CA LYS A 17 -27.18 -2.44 -11.79
C LYS A 17 -28.24 -2.68 -12.84
N ASP A 18 -28.04 -3.71 -13.65
CA ASP A 18 -29.10 -4.21 -14.52
C ASP A 18 -30.17 -4.98 -13.71
N ARG A 19 -31.21 -5.47 -14.40
CA ARG A 19 -32.27 -6.28 -13.79
C ARG A 19 -31.79 -7.59 -13.15
N HIS A 20 -30.54 -7.99 -13.37
CA HIS A 20 -29.90 -9.18 -12.82
C HIS A 20 -28.89 -8.84 -11.71
N GLY A 21 -28.79 -7.58 -11.29
CA GLY A 21 -27.91 -7.14 -10.21
C GLY A 21 -26.43 -6.94 -10.63
N ARG A 22 -26.12 -7.07 -11.92
CA ARG A 22 -24.75 -6.90 -12.46
C ARG A 22 -24.46 -5.43 -12.65
N ARG A 23 -23.27 -4.97 -12.24
CA ARG A 23 -22.89 -3.55 -12.33
C ARG A 23 -22.59 -3.16 -13.78
N ALA A 24 -22.88 -1.91 -14.16
CA ALA A 24 -22.63 -1.38 -15.50
C ALA A 24 -21.17 -1.56 -15.91
N LEU A 25 -20.22 -1.34 -14.99
CA LEU A 25 -18.80 -1.56 -15.25
C LEU A 25 -18.48 -3.02 -15.64
N GLN A 26 -19.17 -4.00 -15.05
CA GLN A 26 -18.95 -5.42 -15.34
C GLN A 26 -19.49 -5.82 -16.72
N LEU A 27 -20.49 -5.10 -17.23
CA LEU A 27 -21.11 -5.35 -18.53
C LEU A 27 -20.45 -4.56 -19.66
N SER A 28 -19.71 -3.52 -19.32
CA SER A 28 -19.06 -2.63 -20.30
C SER A 28 -17.84 -3.26 -20.97
N ASP A 29 -17.64 -2.95 -22.24
CA ASP A 29 -16.47 -3.39 -23.01
C ASP A 29 -15.16 -2.80 -22.46
N GLY A 30 -14.02 -3.23 -23.02
CA GLY A 30 -12.70 -2.78 -22.57
C GLY A 30 -12.49 -1.27 -22.66
N SER A 31 -13.02 -0.63 -23.71
CA SER A 31 -12.86 0.81 -23.96
C SER A 31 -13.66 1.64 -22.96
N ILE A 32 -14.90 1.26 -22.69
CA ILE A 32 -15.76 1.93 -21.71
C ILE A 32 -15.19 1.74 -20.29
N ARG A 33 -14.73 0.53 -19.93
CA ARG A 33 -14.06 0.31 -18.64
C ARG A 33 -12.82 1.18 -18.48
N SER A 34 -12.01 1.29 -19.54
CA SER A 34 -10.84 2.16 -19.55
C SER A 34 -11.24 3.62 -19.32
N LEU A 35 -12.24 4.12 -20.03
CA LEU A 35 -12.75 5.48 -19.85
C LEU A 35 -13.21 5.73 -18.41
N PHE A 36 -14.00 4.83 -17.83
CA PHE A 36 -14.44 4.96 -16.43
C PHE A 36 -13.25 5.02 -15.46
N LYS A 37 -12.24 4.17 -15.64
CA LYS A 37 -11.02 4.22 -14.82
C LYS A 37 -10.36 5.59 -14.89
N HIS A 38 -10.19 6.17 -16.09
CA HIS A 38 -9.58 7.49 -16.25
C HIS A 38 -10.40 8.63 -15.62
N LEU A 39 -11.73 8.50 -15.60
CA LEU A 39 -12.62 9.52 -15.03
C LEU A 39 -12.79 9.42 -13.51
N LEU A 40 -12.71 8.21 -12.95
CA LEU A 40 -13.07 7.94 -11.57
C LEU A 40 -11.87 7.70 -10.66
N TYR A 41 -10.78 7.15 -11.20
CA TYR A 41 -9.65 6.72 -10.41
C TYR A 41 -8.47 7.64 -10.62
N PHE A 42 -7.79 7.97 -9.52
CA PHE A 42 -6.54 8.70 -9.57
C PHE A 42 -5.52 7.90 -10.40
N CYS A 43 -4.96 8.55 -11.42
CA CYS A 43 -4.07 7.94 -12.41
C CYS A 43 -4.66 6.67 -13.08
N ALA A 44 -5.98 6.62 -13.27
CA ALA A 44 -6.72 5.49 -13.85
C ALA A 44 -6.56 4.14 -13.10
N ARG A 45 -6.05 4.18 -11.86
CA ARG A 45 -5.69 2.97 -11.09
C ARG A 45 -6.16 3.00 -9.65
N TYR A 46 -6.05 4.14 -8.99
CA TYR A 46 -6.28 4.25 -7.55
C TYR A 46 -7.64 4.88 -7.26
N GLU A 47 -8.55 4.08 -6.72
CA GLU A 47 -9.83 4.57 -6.21
C GLU A 47 -9.63 5.11 -4.79
N ILE A 48 -9.38 6.41 -4.66
CA ILE A 48 -9.20 7.06 -3.35
C ILE A 48 -10.55 7.10 -2.62
N PHE A 49 -10.54 6.78 -1.33
CA PHE A 49 -11.77 6.69 -0.54
C PHE A 49 -12.36 8.08 -0.30
N ASP A 50 -13.70 8.17 -0.29
CA ASP A 50 -14.45 9.43 -0.13
C ASP A 50 -14.40 10.05 1.29
N GLY A 51 -13.68 9.42 2.23
CA GLY A 51 -13.50 9.89 3.59
C GLY A 51 -12.35 10.89 3.77
N PRO A 52 -12.23 11.52 4.95
CA PRO A 52 -11.09 12.37 5.24
C PRO A 52 -9.78 11.57 5.14
N PRO A 53 -8.68 12.21 4.73
CA PRO A 53 -7.37 11.58 4.76
C PRO A 53 -7.07 10.98 6.15
N VAL A 54 -6.36 9.85 6.14
CA VAL A 54 -5.84 9.18 7.34
C VAL A 54 -4.95 10.13 8.14
N TYR A 55 -4.16 10.94 7.44
CA TYR A 55 -3.30 11.95 8.04
C TYR A 55 -3.16 13.15 7.13
N VAL A 56 -3.16 14.35 7.72
CA VAL A 56 -2.87 15.61 7.04
C VAL A 56 -1.82 16.36 7.86
N GLY A 57 -0.68 16.64 7.24
CA GLY A 57 0.37 17.48 7.80
C GLY A 57 0.93 18.45 6.76
N PRO A 58 1.81 19.39 7.18
CA PRO A 58 2.28 20.47 6.29
C PRO A 58 3.01 19.97 5.04
N LYS A 59 3.64 18.78 5.11
CA LYS A 59 4.46 18.21 4.02
C LYS A 59 4.01 16.83 3.55
N VAL A 60 2.99 16.26 4.20
CA VAL A 60 2.55 14.89 3.95
C VAL A 60 1.03 14.81 4.09
N VAL A 61 0.39 14.13 3.14
CA VAL A 61 -1.01 13.71 3.22
C VAL A 61 -1.08 12.21 2.98
N VAL A 62 -1.84 11.48 3.79
CA VAL A 62 -2.01 10.03 3.66
C VAL A 62 -3.49 9.70 3.50
N VAL A 63 -3.84 8.92 2.48
CA VAL A 63 -5.21 8.43 2.24
C VAL A 63 -5.24 6.92 2.08
N HIS A 64 -6.42 6.35 2.24
CA HIS A 64 -6.69 4.99 1.77
C HIS A 64 -7.23 5.01 0.34
N ALA A 65 -6.87 3.99 -0.43
CA ALA A 65 -7.39 3.76 -1.77
C ALA A 65 -7.50 2.26 -2.05
N PHE A 66 -8.28 1.90 -3.07
CA PHE A 66 -8.15 0.60 -3.73
C PHE A 66 -7.23 0.73 -4.94
N ASP A 67 -6.25 -0.16 -5.04
CA ASP A 67 -5.42 -0.35 -6.22
C ASP A 67 -6.03 -1.42 -7.13
N HIS A 68 -6.60 -0.97 -8.25
CA HIS A 68 -7.24 -1.83 -9.27
C HIS A 68 -6.27 -2.35 -10.33
N GLY A 69 -4.99 -1.97 -10.27
CA GLY A 69 -3.96 -2.30 -11.26
C GLY A 69 -2.86 -3.21 -10.75
N ILE A 70 -2.75 -3.41 -9.44
CA ILE A 70 -1.64 -4.14 -8.82
C ILE A 70 -1.51 -5.57 -9.32
N CYS A 71 -2.62 -6.30 -9.51
CA CYS A 71 -2.57 -7.68 -9.97
C CYS A 71 -1.98 -7.78 -11.38
N HIS A 72 -2.35 -6.87 -12.28
CA HIS A 72 -1.78 -6.81 -13.62
C HIS A 72 -0.30 -6.45 -13.58
N GLN A 73 0.09 -5.43 -12.80
CA GLN A 73 1.48 -5.04 -12.69
C GLN A 73 2.35 -6.16 -12.10
N VAL A 74 1.86 -6.85 -11.07
CA VAL A 74 2.55 -7.99 -10.45
C VAL A 74 2.67 -9.15 -11.43
N PHE A 75 1.66 -9.41 -12.26
CA PHE A 75 1.78 -10.38 -13.35
C PHE A 75 2.92 -10.01 -14.29
N ASP A 76 2.91 -8.80 -14.86
CA ASP A 76 3.92 -8.33 -15.82
C ASP A 76 5.34 -8.35 -15.23
N MET A 77 5.49 -8.06 -13.93
CA MET A 77 6.78 -8.07 -13.24
C MET A 77 7.36 -9.48 -13.02
N ASN A 78 6.53 -10.53 -13.09
CA ASN A 78 6.93 -11.90 -12.76
C ASN A 78 6.71 -12.88 -13.92
N THR A 79 6.24 -12.41 -15.08
CA THR A 79 6.11 -13.25 -16.27
C THR A 79 7.48 -13.58 -16.87
N THR A 80 7.55 -14.75 -17.49
CA THR A 80 8.65 -15.15 -18.37
C THR A 80 8.66 -14.30 -19.65
N ASP A 81 9.71 -14.42 -20.46
CA ASP A 81 9.83 -13.75 -21.77
C ASP A 81 8.69 -14.07 -22.75
N LEU A 82 7.95 -15.14 -22.50
CA LEU A 82 6.77 -15.55 -23.27
C LEU A 82 5.47 -14.86 -22.82
N GLY A 83 5.51 -13.98 -21.81
CA GLY A 83 4.34 -13.26 -21.29
C GLY A 83 3.40 -14.13 -20.45
N VAL A 84 3.93 -15.21 -19.87
CA VAL A 84 3.20 -16.18 -19.05
C VAL A 84 3.86 -16.37 -17.71
N LEU A 85 3.08 -16.77 -16.71
CA LEU A 85 3.52 -16.92 -15.33
C LEU A 85 3.74 -18.41 -15.03
N ASP A 86 4.99 -18.84 -14.87
CA ASP A 86 5.30 -20.19 -14.39
C ASP A 86 5.07 -20.29 -12.87
N LEU A 87 5.30 -21.48 -12.29
CA LEU A 87 5.11 -21.69 -10.86
C LEU A 87 6.01 -20.77 -10.01
N SER A 88 7.24 -20.49 -10.46
CA SER A 88 8.17 -19.62 -9.73
C SER A 88 7.68 -18.18 -9.72
N GLY A 89 7.29 -17.67 -10.89
CA GLY A 89 6.69 -16.35 -11.06
C GLY A 89 5.38 -16.22 -10.27
N PHE A 90 4.54 -17.26 -10.23
CA PHE A 90 3.31 -17.26 -9.44
C PHE A 90 3.58 -17.17 -7.94
N ILE A 91 4.58 -17.90 -7.44
CA ILE A 91 5.01 -17.81 -6.04
C ILE A 91 5.54 -16.40 -5.74
N ALA A 92 6.39 -15.84 -6.61
CA ALA A 92 6.93 -14.49 -6.42
C ALA A 92 5.82 -13.42 -6.42
N ALA A 93 4.87 -13.52 -7.36
CA ALA A 93 3.68 -12.66 -7.43
C ALA A 93 2.83 -12.75 -6.16
N ASN A 94 2.65 -13.96 -5.62
CA ASN A 94 1.91 -14.17 -4.39
C ASN A 94 2.65 -13.72 -3.13
N GLN A 95 3.97 -13.82 -3.10
CA GLN A 95 4.76 -13.24 -2.01
C GLN A 95 4.58 -11.73 -1.97
N MET A 96 4.56 -11.08 -3.13
CA MET A 96 4.22 -9.68 -3.27
C MET A 96 2.80 -9.43 -2.74
N LEU A 97 1.75 -9.94 -3.38
CA LEU A 97 0.36 -9.67 -2.98
C LEU A 97 0.01 -10.11 -1.54
N GLY A 98 0.53 -11.25 -1.11
CA GLY A 98 0.26 -11.88 0.19
C GLY A 98 0.92 -11.17 1.37
N GLN A 99 2.04 -10.47 1.16
CA GLN A 99 2.62 -9.56 2.16
C GLN A 99 1.72 -8.34 2.42
N TRP A 100 0.73 -8.07 1.56
CA TRP A 100 0.03 -6.79 1.52
C TRP A 100 -1.50 -6.90 1.63
N SER A 101 -2.06 -8.12 1.59
CA SER A 101 -3.50 -8.36 1.76
C SER A 101 -3.96 -8.23 3.21
N ALA A 102 -4.71 -7.18 3.53
CA ALA A 102 -5.25 -6.92 4.87
C ALA A 102 -6.21 -8.03 5.40
N GLU A 103 -6.67 -8.94 4.55
CA GLU A 103 -7.69 -9.95 4.89
C GLU A 103 -7.13 -11.19 5.59
N ARG A 104 -5.81 -11.31 5.78
CA ARG A 104 -5.20 -12.37 6.58
C ARG A 104 -5.35 -12.09 8.08
N HIS A 105 -6.59 -12.12 8.58
CA HIS A 105 -6.92 -11.99 10.00
C HIS A 105 -6.68 -13.28 10.81
N SER A 106 -6.10 -14.34 10.22
CA SER A 106 -5.88 -15.57 10.98
C SER A 106 -4.60 -16.30 10.61
N ALA A 107 -3.92 -16.71 11.68
CA ALA A 107 -2.84 -17.69 11.78
C ALA A 107 -1.42 -17.24 11.38
N HIS A 108 -0.67 -16.88 12.42
CA HIS A 108 0.70 -17.38 12.59
C HIS A 108 0.75 -18.87 12.24
N ARG A 109 1.27 -19.24 11.06
CA ARG A 109 1.90 -20.55 10.82
C ARG A 109 2.58 -20.65 9.44
N LYS A 110 3.91 -20.61 9.50
CA LYS A 110 4.92 -21.24 8.61
C LYS A 110 4.78 -21.00 7.10
N THR A 111 5.79 -20.35 6.53
CA THR A 111 6.06 -20.16 5.09
C THR A 111 5.96 -21.45 4.25
N GLU A 112 6.25 -22.62 4.84
CA GLU A 112 6.09 -23.93 4.17
C GLU A 112 4.62 -24.27 3.84
N ASN A 113 3.68 -23.87 4.71
CA ASN A 113 2.25 -24.12 4.49
C ASN A 113 1.72 -23.22 3.36
N ASP A 114 2.27 -22.03 3.20
CA ASP A 114 1.88 -21.10 2.13
C ASP A 114 2.41 -21.57 0.76
N LEU A 115 3.63 -22.12 0.71
CA LEU A 115 4.16 -22.70 -0.53
C LEU A 115 3.31 -23.89 -1.01
N ALA A 116 2.90 -24.78 -0.11
CA ALA A 116 2.02 -25.90 -0.46
C ALA A 116 0.65 -25.43 -0.96
N LYS A 117 0.06 -24.41 -0.31
CA LYS A 117 -1.19 -23.78 -0.77
C LYS A 117 -1.03 -23.14 -2.14
N TRP A 118 0.07 -22.44 -2.39
CA TRP A 118 0.32 -21.81 -3.69
C TRP A 118 0.56 -22.83 -4.79
N ASN A 119 1.28 -23.92 -4.52
CA ASN A 119 1.42 -25.02 -5.47
C ASN A 119 0.06 -25.63 -5.84
N HIS A 120 -0.79 -25.87 -4.84
CA HIS A 120 -2.15 -26.37 -5.07
C HIS A 120 -3.01 -25.36 -5.85
N ALA A 121 -2.94 -24.08 -5.49
CA ALA A 121 -3.67 -23.02 -6.20
C ALA A 121 -3.20 -22.90 -7.66
N PHE A 122 -1.89 -22.92 -7.91
CA PHE A 122 -1.34 -22.89 -9.26
C PHE A 122 -1.90 -24.04 -10.09
N GLY A 123 -1.82 -25.27 -9.58
CA GLY A 123 -2.36 -26.44 -10.26
C GLY A 123 -3.88 -26.40 -10.45
N HIS A 124 -4.64 -25.66 -9.63
CA HIS A 124 -6.08 -25.47 -9.82
C HIS A 124 -6.39 -24.44 -10.91
N TRP A 125 -5.61 -23.35 -10.98
CA TRP A 125 -5.84 -22.23 -11.89
C TRP A 125 -5.20 -22.40 -13.27
N ASP A 126 -4.20 -23.29 -13.38
CA ASP A 126 -3.66 -23.79 -14.65
C ASP A 126 -4.70 -24.75 -15.26
N LYS A 127 -5.57 -24.21 -16.12
CA LYS A 127 -6.74 -24.94 -16.62
C LYS A 127 -6.37 -25.96 -17.69
N ASP A 128 -5.38 -25.64 -18.51
CA ASP A 128 -4.93 -26.51 -19.61
C ASP A 128 -3.77 -27.44 -19.21
N LYS A 129 -3.27 -27.32 -17.97
CA LYS A 129 -2.20 -28.15 -17.38
C LYS A 129 -0.88 -28.02 -18.11
N ASN A 130 -0.62 -26.86 -18.70
CA ASN A 130 0.61 -26.60 -19.43
C ASN A 130 1.78 -26.17 -18.52
N GLY A 131 1.54 -26.01 -17.21
CA GLY A 131 2.53 -25.58 -16.22
C GLY A 131 2.74 -24.06 -16.18
N GLN A 132 1.81 -23.28 -16.75
CA GLN A 132 1.88 -21.83 -16.88
C GLN A 132 0.48 -21.22 -16.69
N LEU A 133 0.42 -19.99 -16.20
CA LEU A 133 -0.80 -19.20 -16.14
C LEU A 133 -0.71 -18.05 -17.12
N ASN A 134 -1.75 -17.88 -17.94
CA ASN A 134 -1.94 -16.64 -18.69
C ASN A 134 -2.55 -15.54 -17.79
N LEU A 135 -2.59 -14.31 -18.31
CA LEU A 135 -3.10 -13.15 -17.57
C LEU A 135 -4.54 -13.37 -17.07
N ASN A 136 -5.43 -13.98 -17.86
CA ASN A 136 -6.83 -14.17 -17.45
C ASN A 136 -6.96 -15.18 -16.32
N GLU A 137 -6.16 -16.25 -16.33
CA GLU A 137 -6.14 -17.24 -15.24
C GLU A 137 -5.60 -16.61 -13.95
N PHE A 138 -4.52 -15.84 -14.05
CA PHE A 138 -3.96 -15.15 -12.90
C PHE A 138 -4.89 -14.07 -12.33
N LEU A 139 -5.53 -13.26 -13.19
CA LEU A 139 -6.51 -12.27 -12.74
C LEU A 139 -7.75 -12.93 -12.12
N GLY A 140 -8.19 -14.07 -12.65
CA GLY A 140 -9.26 -14.87 -12.03
C GLY A 140 -8.87 -15.37 -10.63
N TYR A 141 -7.63 -15.81 -10.46
CA TYR A 141 -7.08 -16.15 -9.15
C TYR A 141 -7.09 -14.94 -8.21
N CYS A 142 -6.59 -13.78 -8.64
CA CYS A 142 -6.59 -12.55 -7.86
C CYS A 142 -8.01 -12.09 -7.46
N ASP A 143 -8.98 -12.21 -8.38
CA ASP A 143 -10.39 -11.94 -8.09
C ASP A 143 -10.92 -12.85 -6.97
N HIS A 144 -10.55 -14.13 -7.00
CA HIS A 144 -10.94 -15.08 -5.97
C HIS A 144 -10.33 -14.79 -4.59
N ILE A 145 -9.08 -14.32 -4.51
CA ILE A 145 -8.37 -14.13 -3.23
C ILE A 145 -8.52 -12.75 -2.61
N CYS A 146 -8.76 -11.70 -3.40
CA CYS A 146 -8.86 -10.33 -2.90
C CYS A 146 -9.86 -9.45 -3.68
N GLY A 147 -10.75 -10.05 -4.48
CA GLY A 147 -11.71 -9.30 -5.30
C GLY A 147 -11.06 -8.47 -6.41
N GLY A 148 -9.84 -8.85 -6.83
CA GLY A 148 -9.14 -8.26 -7.98
C GLY A 148 -8.51 -6.89 -7.70
N GLN A 149 -8.60 -6.41 -6.47
CA GLN A 149 -8.05 -5.12 -6.03
C GLN A 149 -7.36 -5.27 -4.68
N LEU A 150 -6.54 -4.29 -4.30
CA LEU A 150 -5.88 -4.28 -3.00
C LEU A 150 -6.17 -2.97 -2.27
N LYS A 151 -6.51 -3.04 -0.98
CA LYS A 151 -6.57 -1.85 -0.14
C LYS A 151 -5.15 -1.38 0.19
N VAL A 152 -4.85 -0.13 -0.14
CA VAL A 152 -3.52 0.48 0.02
C VAL A 152 -3.60 1.78 0.83
N ALA A 153 -2.45 2.22 1.33
CA ALA A 153 -2.25 3.57 1.82
C ALA A 153 -1.39 4.34 0.81
N MET A 154 -1.86 5.50 0.37
CA MET A 154 -1.11 6.40 -0.51
C MET A 154 -0.59 7.57 0.32
N LYS A 155 0.74 7.69 0.41
CA LYS A 155 1.43 8.78 1.11
C LYS A 155 1.97 9.77 0.09
N PHE A 156 1.33 10.94 0.02
CA PHE A 156 1.71 12.06 -0.82
C PHE A 156 2.68 12.97 -0.05
N MET A 157 3.80 13.34 -0.67
CA MET A 157 4.91 14.07 -0.03
C MET A 157 5.29 15.29 -0.86
N ALA A 158 5.39 16.45 -0.18
CA ALA A 158 5.74 17.71 -0.84
C ALA A 158 7.24 17.85 -1.16
N SER A 159 8.09 17.23 -0.34
CA SER A 159 9.54 17.33 -0.50
C SER A 159 10.09 16.14 -1.26
N HIS A 160 10.62 16.40 -2.46
CA HIS A 160 11.29 15.38 -3.26
C HIS A 160 12.51 14.78 -2.55
N ALA A 161 13.25 15.58 -1.79
CA ALA A 161 14.41 15.11 -1.03
C ALA A 161 14.00 14.14 0.10
N ASP A 162 12.86 14.37 0.74
CA ASP A 162 12.30 13.48 1.78
C ASP A 162 11.87 12.15 1.17
N TYR A 163 11.12 12.23 0.06
CA TYR A 163 10.70 11.06 -0.71
C TYR A 163 11.89 10.20 -1.14
N MET A 164 12.92 10.82 -1.73
CA MET A 164 14.10 10.10 -2.21
C MET A 164 14.90 9.44 -1.09
N ARG A 165 14.90 10.00 0.12
CA ARG A 165 15.51 9.35 1.29
C ARG A 165 14.68 8.17 1.76
N GLU A 166 13.36 8.32 1.83
CA GLU A 166 12.48 7.22 2.22
C GLU A 166 12.59 6.03 1.25
N VAL A 167 12.60 6.27 -0.06
CA VAL A 167 12.81 5.22 -1.08
C VAL A 167 14.20 4.59 -0.95
N ARG A 168 15.27 5.39 -0.79
CA ARG A 168 16.64 4.86 -0.66
C ARG A 168 16.82 4.02 0.60
N CYS A 169 16.36 4.50 1.75
CA CYS A 169 16.45 3.76 3.00
C CYS A 169 15.71 2.43 2.92
N ARG A 170 14.50 2.39 2.33
CA ARG A 170 13.75 1.15 2.13
C ARG A 170 14.45 0.13 1.22
N ARG A 171 15.29 0.58 0.28
CA ARG A 171 16.10 -0.30 -0.57
C ARG A 171 17.32 -0.89 0.13
N LEU A 172 17.85 -0.20 1.15
CA LEU A 172 19.04 -0.62 1.89
C LEU A 172 18.71 -1.62 3.01
N VAL A 173 17.51 -1.55 3.56
CA VAL A 173 17.09 -2.33 4.73
C VAL A 173 16.31 -3.56 4.30
N HIS A 174 16.37 -4.64 5.09
CA HIS A 174 15.61 -5.84 4.77
C HIS A 174 14.11 -5.65 5.04
N LYS A 175 13.35 -6.28 4.16
CA LYS A 175 11.90 -6.38 4.06
C LYS A 175 11.07 -6.75 5.32
N PRO A 176 11.50 -7.65 6.23
CA PRO A 176 10.62 -8.10 7.30
C PRO A 176 10.34 -7.01 8.36
N VAL A 177 11.28 -6.08 8.53
CA VAL A 177 11.30 -5.08 9.61
C VAL A 177 10.63 -3.76 9.22
N VAL A 178 10.81 -3.34 7.97
CA VAL A 178 10.30 -2.08 7.45
C VAL A 178 9.12 -2.37 6.53
N LEU A 179 8.09 -1.54 6.58
CA LEU A 179 6.95 -1.70 5.67
C LEU A 179 7.41 -1.61 4.20
N GLU A 180 7.16 -2.61 3.38
CA GLU A 180 7.58 -2.58 1.98
C GLU A 180 6.77 -1.56 1.14
N LEU A 181 7.37 -1.09 0.05
CA LEU A 181 6.64 -0.34 -0.97
C LEU A 181 5.91 -1.32 -1.90
N LEU A 182 4.69 -0.98 -2.28
CA LEU A 182 3.94 -1.69 -3.30
C LEU A 182 4.45 -1.31 -4.70
N PRO A 183 4.39 -2.23 -5.68
CA PRO A 183 4.47 -1.88 -7.09
C PRO A 183 3.48 -0.76 -7.39
N ALA A 184 4.01 0.33 -7.93
CA ALA A 184 3.24 1.53 -8.21
C ALA A 184 3.51 2.01 -9.64
N LEU A 185 2.72 2.99 -10.09
CA LEU A 185 2.96 3.67 -11.35
C LEU A 185 4.28 4.46 -11.30
N ASP A 186 4.79 4.82 -12.49
CA ASP A 186 5.97 5.68 -12.59
C ASP A 186 5.72 7.03 -11.87
N PRO A 187 6.74 7.58 -11.17
CA PRO A 187 6.60 8.86 -10.49
C PRO A 187 6.10 10.01 -11.38
N SER A 188 6.40 10.01 -12.68
CA SER A 188 5.87 11.02 -13.62
C SER A 188 4.36 11.03 -13.72
N VAL A 189 3.73 9.85 -13.78
CA VAL A 189 2.27 9.70 -13.85
C VAL A 189 1.62 10.28 -12.60
N PHE A 190 2.23 10.10 -11.42
CA PHE A 190 1.75 10.70 -10.19
C PHE A 190 1.86 12.23 -10.19
N ARG A 191 2.97 12.79 -10.68
CA ARG A 191 3.14 14.25 -10.77
C ARG A 191 2.05 14.88 -11.63
N ASP A 192 1.77 14.29 -12.79
CA ASP A 192 0.72 14.79 -13.68
C ASP A 192 -0.66 14.63 -13.04
N GLY A 193 -0.91 13.49 -12.38
CA GLY A 193 -2.17 13.19 -11.72
C GLY A 193 -2.51 14.14 -10.59
N VAL A 194 -1.52 14.55 -9.76
CA VAL A 194 -1.81 15.40 -8.59
C VAL A 194 -2.19 16.83 -8.95
N ALA A 195 -1.85 17.31 -10.15
CA ALA A 195 -2.10 18.67 -10.59
C ALA A 195 -3.59 19.06 -10.52
N ASN A 196 -4.49 18.10 -10.79
CA ASN A 196 -5.94 18.31 -10.77
C ASN A 196 -6.64 17.62 -9.59
N LEU A 197 -5.88 16.93 -8.73
CA LEU A 197 -6.46 16.18 -7.61
C LEU A 197 -6.79 17.11 -6.43
N HIS A 198 -8.03 17.00 -5.96
CA HIS A 198 -8.52 17.70 -4.78
C HIS A 198 -9.12 16.66 -3.83
N LEU A 199 -8.73 16.73 -2.56
CA LEU A 199 -9.25 15.83 -1.52
C LEU A 199 -10.13 16.59 -0.53
N THR A 200 -11.13 15.91 0.01
CA THR A 200 -11.98 16.46 1.07
C THR A 200 -11.34 16.18 2.43
N GLY A 201 -10.85 17.22 3.09
CA GLY A 201 -10.31 17.19 4.45
C GLY A 201 -11.39 17.22 5.54
N GLN A 202 -10.95 17.25 6.79
CA GLN A 202 -11.86 17.41 7.93
C GLN A 202 -12.66 18.72 7.82
N GLY A 203 -13.94 18.66 8.20
CA GLY A 203 -14.85 19.81 8.12
C GLY A 203 -15.21 20.22 6.69
N HIS A 204 -15.11 19.32 5.71
CA HIS A 204 -15.38 19.59 4.28
C HIS A 204 -14.44 20.63 3.66
N THR A 205 -13.24 20.77 4.20
CA THR A 205 -12.19 21.60 3.59
C THR A 205 -11.65 20.93 2.33
N THR A 206 -11.28 21.70 1.31
CA THR A 206 -10.64 21.16 0.11
C THR A 206 -9.12 21.25 0.23
N ILE A 207 -8.44 20.14 0.03
CA ILE A 207 -6.97 20.04 0.02
C ILE A 207 -6.51 19.89 -1.43
N ALA A 208 -5.85 20.92 -1.95
CA ALA A 208 -5.22 20.85 -3.26
C ALA A 208 -3.96 19.96 -3.18
N MET A 209 -3.88 18.94 -4.04
CA MET A 209 -2.81 17.94 -3.98
C MET A 209 -1.59 18.27 -4.85
N ALA A 210 -1.68 19.30 -5.70
CA ALA A 210 -0.58 19.73 -6.56
C ALA A 210 0.77 19.94 -5.83
N PRO A 211 0.84 20.44 -4.58
CA PRO A 211 2.11 20.55 -3.86
C PRO A 211 2.73 19.22 -3.42
N TYR A 212 2.01 18.10 -3.49
CA TYR A 212 2.41 16.79 -2.95
C TYR A 212 2.69 15.76 -4.05
N GLU A 213 3.57 16.14 -4.96
CA GLU A 213 3.90 15.43 -6.20
C GLU A 213 4.57 14.06 -6.03
N ASN A 214 5.13 13.78 -4.85
CA ASN A 214 5.89 12.55 -4.61
C ASN A 214 5.04 11.53 -3.87
N VAL A 215 4.65 10.45 -4.53
CA VAL A 215 3.67 9.49 -4.00
C VAL A 215 4.35 8.15 -3.69
N LEU A 216 4.12 7.65 -2.48
CA LEU A 216 4.43 6.28 -2.07
C LEU A 216 3.13 5.48 -1.95
N VAL A 217 3.14 4.26 -2.47
CA VAL A 217 2.03 3.30 -2.31
C VAL A 217 2.50 2.23 -1.34
N LEU A 218 1.76 2.08 -0.25
CA LEU A 218 2.10 1.26 0.90
C LEU A 218 0.96 0.27 1.17
N PRO A 219 1.24 -0.90 1.79
CA PRO A 219 0.19 -1.76 2.31
C PRO A 219 -0.69 -0.99 3.29
N ALA A 220 -2.00 -1.25 3.26
CA ALA A 220 -2.88 -0.73 4.30
C ALA A 220 -2.52 -1.40 5.63
N ALA A 221 -2.21 -0.58 6.63
CA ALA A 221 -1.97 -1.04 8.00
C ALA A 221 -3.25 -0.97 8.83
N ASP A 222 -3.29 -1.74 9.92
CA ASP A 222 -4.43 -1.76 10.83
C ASP A 222 -4.47 -0.48 11.67
N ARG A 223 -3.42 -0.26 12.46
CA ARG A 223 -3.31 0.83 13.44
C ARG A 223 -1.85 1.16 13.73
N SER A 224 -1.61 2.38 14.18
CA SER A 224 -0.33 2.76 14.77
C SER A 224 -0.17 2.19 16.18
N LEU A 225 1.06 2.07 16.69
CA LEU A 225 1.32 1.67 18.07
C LEU A 225 0.69 2.67 19.06
N ASP A 226 0.64 3.95 18.70
CA ASP A 226 -0.04 4.99 19.47
C ASP A 226 -1.56 4.72 19.58
N ASP A 227 -2.21 4.38 18.47
CA ASP A 227 -3.62 3.99 18.45
C ASP A 227 -3.87 2.69 19.21
N ILE A 228 -2.99 1.70 19.09
CA ILE A 228 -3.12 0.42 19.81
C ILE A 228 -3.06 0.67 21.32
N TRP A 229 -2.09 1.45 21.77
CA TRP A 229 -1.93 1.77 23.18
C TRP A 229 -3.16 2.52 23.74
N THR A 230 -3.62 3.53 23.01
CA THR A 230 -4.71 4.41 23.47
C THR A 230 -6.11 3.80 23.34
N LYS A 231 -6.33 2.90 22.39
CA LYS A 231 -7.68 2.39 22.05
C LYS A 231 -7.88 0.90 22.32
N GLU A 232 -6.83 0.09 22.32
CA GLU A 232 -6.94 -1.37 22.49
C GLU A 232 -6.49 -1.85 23.86
N HIS A 233 -5.79 -1.01 24.64
CA HIS A 233 -5.28 -1.33 25.98
C HIS A 233 -4.61 -2.73 26.05
N PRO A 234 -3.54 -2.95 25.27
CA PRO A 234 -2.90 -4.26 25.17
C PRO A 234 -2.37 -4.73 26.53
N SER A 235 -2.44 -6.04 26.77
CA SER A 235 -1.83 -6.67 27.94
C SER A 235 -0.29 -6.52 27.94
N ASP A 236 0.34 -6.66 29.10
CA ASP A 236 1.80 -6.65 29.23
C ASP A 236 2.49 -7.64 28.30
N HIS A 237 1.89 -8.82 28.08
CA HIS A 237 2.45 -9.82 27.18
C HIS A 237 2.45 -9.33 25.72
N GLN A 238 1.33 -8.74 25.26
CA GLN A 238 1.24 -8.15 23.92
C GLN A 238 2.22 -6.98 23.77
N MET A 239 2.32 -6.12 24.79
CA MET A 239 3.25 -4.99 24.77
C MET A 239 4.70 -5.44 24.68
N ARG A 240 5.10 -6.50 25.42
CA ARG A 240 6.45 -7.08 25.30
C ARG A 240 6.71 -7.59 23.88
N SER A 241 5.74 -8.26 23.26
CA SER A 241 5.86 -8.72 21.87
C SER A 241 6.01 -7.55 20.89
N TYR A 242 5.22 -6.49 21.06
CA TYR A 242 5.29 -5.29 20.25
C TYR A 242 6.63 -4.55 20.39
N LEU A 243 7.13 -4.40 21.61
CA LEU A 243 8.44 -3.78 21.84
C LEU A 243 9.57 -4.64 21.29
N LEU A 244 9.44 -5.96 21.31
CA LEU A 244 10.40 -6.87 20.68
C LEU A 244 10.45 -6.67 19.15
N ASP A 245 9.29 -6.55 18.48
CA ASP A 245 9.23 -6.25 17.05
C ASP A 245 9.94 -4.92 16.73
N VAL A 246 9.66 -3.87 17.52
CA VAL A 246 10.29 -2.56 17.36
C VAL A 246 11.81 -2.63 17.60
N ALA A 247 12.25 -3.30 18.66
CA ALA A 247 13.67 -3.43 18.99
C ALA A 247 14.43 -4.23 17.93
N THR A 248 13.86 -5.34 17.47
CA THR A 248 14.38 -6.13 16.34
C THR A 248 14.50 -5.25 15.10
N GLY A 249 13.50 -4.41 14.87
CA GLY A 249 13.51 -3.53 13.73
C GLY A 249 14.60 -2.46 13.78
N LEU A 250 14.81 -1.85 14.94
CA LEU A 250 15.87 -0.87 15.15
C LEU A 250 17.26 -1.50 15.06
N GLN A 251 17.44 -2.68 15.63
CA GLN A 251 18.68 -3.45 15.50
C GLN A 251 19.02 -3.65 14.02
N HIS A 252 18.06 -4.10 13.22
CA HIS A 252 18.24 -4.31 11.79
C HIS A 252 18.64 -3.02 11.04
N LEU A 253 17.99 -1.89 11.36
CA LEU A 253 18.37 -0.59 10.78
C LEU A 253 19.83 -0.27 11.11
N HIS A 254 20.24 -0.46 12.37
CA HIS A 254 21.61 -0.18 12.80
C HIS A 254 22.64 -1.11 12.15
N GLU A 255 22.33 -2.39 11.95
CA GLU A 255 23.16 -3.34 11.20
C GLU A 255 23.35 -2.90 9.74
N CYS A 256 22.35 -2.23 9.16
CA CYS A 256 22.43 -1.61 7.83
C CYS A 256 23.10 -0.22 7.84
N ASN A 257 23.71 0.18 8.95
CA ASN A 257 24.30 1.51 9.16
C ASN A 257 23.28 2.67 9.01
N VAL A 258 22.01 2.44 9.35
CA VAL A 258 20.91 3.41 9.28
C VAL A 258 20.36 3.70 10.67
N VAL A 259 20.25 4.98 11.03
CA VAL A 259 19.50 5.46 12.19
C VAL A 259 18.15 5.98 11.73
N HIS A 260 17.07 5.60 12.42
CA HIS A 260 15.69 5.96 12.04
C HIS A 260 15.46 7.48 11.99
N GLY A 261 15.98 8.22 12.97
CA GLY A 261 15.94 9.70 13.01
C GLY A 261 14.65 10.32 13.53
N ASP A 262 13.50 9.62 13.48
CA ASP A 262 12.22 10.11 14.04
C ASP A 262 11.39 8.96 14.64
N LEU A 263 11.96 8.18 15.56
CA LEU A 263 11.23 7.06 16.16
C LEU A 263 10.18 7.57 17.15
N LYS A 264 8.92 7.22 16.91
CA LYS A 264 7.77 7.52 17.78
C LYS A 264 6.67 6.49 17.57
N ALA A 265 5.74 6.36 18.53
CA ALA A 265 4.67 5.36 18.47
C ALA A 265 3.77 5.50 17.22
N SER A 266 3.60 6.71 16.68
CA SER A 266 2.87 6.94 15.43
C SER A 266 3.65 6.54 14.16
N ASN A 267 4.96 6.31 14.27
CA ASN A 267 5.82 5.79 13.20
C ASN A 267 6.05 4.27 13.29
N VAL A 268 5.22 3.57 14.06
CA VAL A 268 5.19 2.11 14.16
C VAL A 268 3.78 1.64 13.81
N LEU A 269 3.64 0.81 12.78
CA LEU A 269 2.33 0.34 12.31
C LEU A 269 2.19 -1.17 12.48
N ARG A 270 1.01 -1.63 12.91
CA ARG A 270 0.64 -3.04 12.89
C ARG A 270 0.15 -3.44 11.52
N VAL A 271 0.82 -4.45 10.94
CA VAL A 271 0.48 -5.06 9.66
C VAL A 271 0.55 -6.58 9.86
N HIS A 272 -0.57 -7.28 9.66
CA HIS A 272 -0.67 -8.74 9.86
C HIS A 272 -0.19 -9.20 11.24
N ASN A 273 -0.61 -8.49 12.30
CA ASN A 273 -0.24 -8.79 13.68
C ASN A 273 1.26 -8.67 14.01
N GLN A 274 2.05 -8.02 13.17
CA GLN A 274 3.44 -7.64 13.44
C GLN A 274 3.60 -6.13 13.38
N LEU A 275 4.45 -5.58 14.25
CA LEU A 275 4.80 -4.17 14.16
C LEU A 275 5.94 -3.94 13.17
N LYS A 276 5.77 -2.94 12.32
CA LYS A 276 6.72 -2.52 11.29
C LYS A 276 7.03 -1.04 11.41
N LEU A 277 8.28 -0.68 11.15
CA LEU A 277 8.74 0.71 11.16
C LEU A 277 8.33 1.44 9.88
N ILE A 278 7.92 2.71 10.02
CA ILE A 278 7.64 3.65 8.92
C ILE A 278 8.27 5.03 9.22
N GLY A 279 8.24 5.95 8.26
CA GLY A 279 8.76 7.31 8.49
C GLY A 279 10.27 7.44 8.31
N LEU A 280 10.83 6.74 7.32
CA LEU A 280 12.27 6.74 7.02
C LEU A 280 12.74 8.00 6.27
N ASP A 281 11.90 9.02 6.10
CA ASP A 281 12.29 10.28 5.45
C ASP A 281 13.23 11.14 6.33
N ALA A 282 13.26 10.85 7.65
CA ALA A 282 14.21 11.41 8.60
C ALA A 282 15.49 10.55 8.76
N ALA A 283 15.54 9.34 8.18
CA ALA A 283 16.63 8.41 8.40
C ALA A 283 17.99 8.91 7.88
N ARG A 284 19.06 8.50 8.56
CA ARG A 284 20.45 8.92 8.29
C ARG A 284 21.42 7.77 8.46
N SER A 285 22.61 7.88 7.87
CA SER A 285 23.69 6.94 8.17
C SER A 285 24.25 7.19 9.57
N VAL A 286 24.72 6.16 10.26
CA VAL A 286 25.38 6.32 11.57
C VAL A 286 26.57 7.27 11.42
N GLY A 287 26.70 8.22 12.36
CA GLY A 287 27.76 9.23 12.37
C GLY A 287 27.48 10.49 11.55
N GLN A 288 26.40 10.54 10.77
CA GLN A 288 25.96 11.80 10.15
C GLN A 288 25.23 12.68 11.17
N MET A 289 25.47 14.00 11.09
CA MET A 289 24.67 14.97 11.86
C MET A 289 23.19 14.81 11.50
N MET A 290 22.38 14.67 12.54
CA MET A 290 20.93 14.65 12.38
C MET A 290 20.45 16.07 12.03
N GLY A 291 19.65 16.19 10.97
CA GLY A 291 19.11 17.49 10.55
C GLY A 291 17.96 17.95 11.47
N SER A 292 17.52 19.20 11.32
CA SER A 292 16.48 19.88 12.12
C SER A 292 15.06 19.28 12.08
N LYS A 293 14.86 18.10 11.47
CA LYS A 293 13.58 17.40 11.40
C LYS A 293 13.41 16.47 12.60
N PHE A 294 13.21 17.07 13.76
CA PHE A 294 12.85 16.34 14.96
C PHE A 294 11.45 16.74 15.41
N THR A 295 10.64 15.75 15.77
CA THR A 295 9.45 16.01 16.58
C THR A 295 9.90 16.10 18.04
N SER A 296 9.73 17.26 18.67
CA SER A 296 10.39 17.68 19.93
C SER A 296 10.06 16.87 21.20
N GLY A 297 9.36 15.74 21.11
CA GLY A 297 8.87 14.99 22.27
C GLY A 297 9.71 13.80 22.70
N ILE A 298 10.61 13.28 21.85
CA ILE A 298 11.39 12.05 22.10
C ILE A 298 12.82 12.27 21.63
N LEU A 299 13.54 13.17 22.30
CA LEU A 299 14.96 13.41 22.04
C LEU A 299 15.82 12.75 23.12
N PRO A 300 16.86 11.98 22.75
CA PRO A 300 17.92 11.68 23.68
C PRO A 300 18.60 13.00 24.12
N PRO A 301 19.07 13.12 25.36
CA PRO A 301 19.63 14.36 25.90
C PRO A 301 20.93 14.84 25.24
N GLY A 302 21.49 14.10 24.28
CA GLY A 302 22.73 14.42 23.57
C GLY A 302 22.55 14.85 22.10
N VAL A 303 21.33 15.21 21.69
CA VAL A 303 21.01 15.76 20.36
C VAL A 303 20.97 17.28 20.40
#